data_AF-A0A962VS14-F1
#
_entry.id   AF-A0A962VS14-F1
#
_cell.length_a   1.000
_cell.length_b   1.000
_cell.length_c   1.000
_cell.angle_alpha   90.00
_cell.angle_beta   90.00
_cell.angle_gamma   90.00
#
_symmetry.space_group_name_H-M   'P 1'
#
loop_
_entity.id
_entity.type
_entity.pdbx_description
1 polymer ?
#
loop_
_entity_poly.entity_id
_entity_poly.type
_entity_poly.pdbx_seq_one_letter_code
_entity_poly.pdbx_strand_id
1 'polypeptide(L)'
;PDIPYTEDIDQLTQSARLILREKFAAADAGISGVNFAVAETGTLCLVENEGNGRLSTTAPRVHIAITGVEKVVERLSDVPPLLEILTKSATGQPITTYFNMISRPRQPGELDGPEAVHLVLLDNGRSRIRVDEELLDTLRCIRCGTCINYCPVYVQLGGHAYGTVYPGPIGIALEPQRIGIDKVGTLTSACTMCGACGEVCPVKIPLPKLINRLRAEAVNEQRTTTPLLGRGSLRKPSEATIWKLWQQMYSRPRLYRLFTLVATRLRWLTPGSLGGWTRYRSAPRPAPRSLRELAMKEGFGSE
;
A
#
# COMPACT_ATOMS: atom_id res chain seq x y z
N PRO A 1 -7.99 -9.35 34.50
CA PRO A 1 -7.17 -9.38 35.73
C PRO A 1 -7.19 -7.98 36.32
N ASP A 2 -7.36 -7.85 37.63
CA ASP A 2 -7.31 -6.56 38.33
C ASP A 2 -5.86 -6.13 38.49
N ILE A 3 -5.27 -5.60 37.41
CA ILE A 3 -3.91 -5.06 37.42
C ILE A 3 -4.04 -3.57 37.75
N PRO A 4 -3.36 -3.07 38.81
CA PRO A 4 -3.30 -1.65 39.09
C PRO A 4 -2.81 -0.86 37.87
N TYR A 5 -3.41 0.30 37.63
CA TYR A 5 -2.93 1.19 36.57
C TYR A 5 -1.50 1.63 36.87
N THR A 6 -0.63 1.54 35.85
CA THR A 6 0.76 1.96 35.92
C THR A 6 1.18 2.49 34.55
N GLU A 7 2.06 3.48 34.55
CA GLU A 7 2.72 4.01 33.34
C GLU A 7 4.16 3.46 33.21
N ASP A 8 4.60 2.66 34.17
CA ASP A 8 5.92 2.03 34.15
C ASP A 8 5.96 0.92 33.09
N ILE A 9 6.83 1.11 32.08
CA ILE A 9 6.92 0.25 30.90
C ILE A 9 7.34 -1.18 31.29
N ASP A 10 8.25 -1.32 32.25
CA ASP A 10 8.74 -2.64 32.69
C ASP A 10 7.64 -3.41 33.43
N GLN A 11 6.85 -2.74 34.26
CA GLN A 11 5.69 -3.34 34.92
C GLN A 11 4.60 -3.75 33.92
N LEU A 12 4.31 -2.91 32.93
CA LEU A 12 3.32 -3.20 31.88
C LEU A 12 3.73 -4.45 31.08
N THR A 13 4.98 -4.51 30.64
CA THR A 13 5.50 -5.65 29.86
C THR A 13 5.58 -6.92 30.69
N GLN A 14 6.00 -6.84 31.95
CA GLN A 14 6.05 -7.99 32.86
C GLN A 14 4.64 -8.53 33.16
N SER A 15 3.67 -7.65 33.35
CA SER A 15 2.27 -8.04 33.57
C SER A 15 1.69 -8.78 32.36
N ALA A 16 1.92 -8.25 31.15
CA ALA A 16 1.53 -8.91 29.92
C ALA A 16 2.21 -10.29 29.78
N ARG A 17 3.50 -10.39 30.10
CA ARG A 17 4.26 -11.65 30.04
C ARG A 17 3.69 -12.72 30.96
N LEU A 18 3.37 -12.38 32.21
CA LEU A 18 2.79 -13.32 33.18
C LEU A 18 1.45 -13.87 32.67
N ILE A 19 0.57 -12.99 32.21
CA ILE A 19 -0.76 -13.37 31.73
C ILE A 19 -0.70 -14.19 30.43
N LEU A 20 0.14 -13.78 29.49
CA LEU A 20 0.17 -14.39 28.17
C LEU A 20 0.89 -15.75 28.17
N ARG A 21 1.85 -15.98 29.07
CA ARG A 21 2.59 -17.25 29.14
C ARG A 21 1.69 -18.46 29.37
N GLU A 22 0.80 -18.37 30.35
CA GLU A 22 -0.16 -19.45 30.63
C GLU A 22 -1.09 -19.67 29.43
N LYS A 23 -1.52 -18.59 28.77
CA LYS A 23 -2.36 -18.67 27.56
C LYS A 23 -1.64 -19.34 26.39
N PHE A 24 -0.36 -19.03 26.15
CA PHE A 24 0.42 -19.69 25.11
C PHE A 24 0.62 -21.18 25.41
N ALA A 25 0.87 -21.54 26.67
CA ALA A 25 1.08 -22.93 27.07
C ALA A 25 -0.21 -23.77 27.04
N ALA A 26 -1.35 -23.15 27.35
CA ALA A 26 -2.66 -23.81 27.34
C ALA A 26 -3.33 -23.86 25.96
N ALA A 27 -2.78 -23.16 24.95
CA ALA A 27 -3.38 -23.13 23.62
C ALA A 27 -3.18 -24.45 22.87
N ASP A 28 -4.26 -24.95 22.25
CA ASP A 28 -4.21 -26.17 21.44
C ASP A 28 -3.41 -25.99 20.15
N ALA A 29 -3.50 -24.79 19.56
CA ALA A 29 -2.81 -24.44 18.34
C ALA A 29 -2.33 -22.97 18.36
N GLY A 30 -1.15 -22.74 17.79
CA GLY A 30 -0.63 -21.41 17.53
C GLY A 30 -0.62 -21.09 16.05
N ILE A 31 -0.98 -19.85 15.72
CA ILE A 31 -1.07 -19.36 14.35
C ILE A 31 -0.03 -18.28 14.14
N SER A 32 0.75 -18.38 13.07
CA SER A 32 1.76 -17.37 12.74
C SER A 32 1.73 -16.98 11.26
N GLY A 33 2.28 -15.80 10.99
CA GLY A 33 2.75 -15.46 9.64
C GLY A 33 4.12 -16.09 9.35
N VAL A 34 4.64 -15.81 8.16
CA VAL A 34 6.01 -16.17 7.74
C VAL A 34 6.62 -14.97 7.00
N ASN A 35 7.85 -14.59 7.37
CA ASN A 35 8.57 -13.51 6.68
C ASN A 35 9.20 -14.02 5.37
N PHE A 36 9.85 -15.18 5.44
CA PHE A 36 10.47 -15.87 4.31
C PHE A 36 10.22 -17.37 4.41
N ALA A 37 9.78 -18.01 3.32
CA ALA A 37 9.68 -19.46 3.23
C ALA A 37 10.75 -19.97 2.25
N VAL A 38 11.65 -20.83 2.71
CA VAL A 38 12.77 -21.33 1.91
C VAL A 38 12.37 -22.62 1.21
N ALA A 39 12.31 -22.60 -0.12
CA ALA A 39 11.88 -23.74 -0.92
C ALA A 39 12.87 -24.91 -0.83
N GLU A 40 14.18 -24.62 -0.89
CA GLU A 40 15.26 -25.63 -0.84
C GLU A 40 15.15 -26.56 0.37
N THR A 41 14.84 -26.03 1.55
CA THR A 41 14.89 -26.77 2.82
C THR A 41 13.52 -26.95 3.48
N GLY A 42 12.46 -26.38 2.92
CA GLY A 42 11.14 -26.34 3.55
C GLY A 42 11.10 -25.51 4.85
N THR A 43 12.02 -24.56 5.02
CA THR A 43 12.16 -23.80 6.27
C THR A 43 11.28 -22.55 6.28
N LEU A 44 10.54 -22.35 7.37
CA LEU A 44 9.78 -21.13 7.64
C LEU A 44 10.59 -20.20 8.54
N CYS A 45 10.81 -18.97 8.10
CA CYS A 45 11.56 -17.95 8.84
C CYS A 45 10.62 -16.88 9.41
N LEU A 46 10.73 -16.65 10.72
CA LEU A 46 10.00 -15.61 11.43
C LEU A 46 10.98 -14.60 12.02
N VAL A 47 10.64 -13.31 11.89
CA VAL A 47 11.44 -12.18 12.36
C VAL A 47 10.61 -11.41 13.38
N GLU A 48 11.09 -11.30 14.62
CA GLU A 48 10.35 -10.65 15.72
C GLU A 48 11.29 -10.10 16.81
N ASN A 49 10.80 -9.17 17.62
CA ASN A 49 11.52 -8.64 18.77
C ASN A 49 10.86 -9.00 20.12
N GLU A 50 9.60 -9.42 20.09
CA GLU A 50 8.74 -9.58 21.26
C GLU A 50 8.79 -11.00 21.84
N GLY A 51 9.12 -12.00 21.02
CA GLY A 51 9.18 -13.42 21.40
C GLY A 51 7.81 -14.12 21.44
N ASN A 52 6.73 -13.42 21.09
CA ASN A 52 5.38 -13.97 21.01
C ASN A 52 5.21 -14.91 19.81
N GLY A 53 5.89 -14.66 18.69
CA GLY A 53 6.00 -15.53 17.54
C GLY A 53 6.58 -16.87 17.94
N ARG A 54 7.76 -16.88 18.58
CA ARG A 54 8.41 -18.09 19.09
C ARG A 54 7.48 -18.88 19.99
N LEU A 55 6.85 -18.22 20.96
CA LEU A 55 5.89 -18.89 21.85
C LEU A 55 4.69 -19.46 21.08
N SER A 56 4.15 -18.72 20.11
CA SER A 56 3.05 -19.19 19.26
C SER A 56 3.45 -20.37 18.38
N THR A 57 4.71 -20.46 17.97
CA THR A 57 5.17 -21.54 17.08
C THR A 57 5.74 -22.75 17.81
N THR A 58 6.09 -22.65 19.10
CA THR A 58 6.75 -23.75 19.83
C THR A 58 6.02 -24.23 21.08
N ALA A 59 5.19 -23.42 21.72
CA ALA A 59 4.50 -23.84 22.96
C ALA A 59 3.22 -24.66 22.69
N PRO A 60 2.34 -24.29 21.74
CA PRO A 60 1.20 -25.10 21.37
C PRO A 60 1.60 -26.42 20.72
N ARG A 61 0.76 -27.46 20.88
CA ARG A 61 0.97 -28.78 20.26
C ARG A 61 0.89 -28.72 18.74
N VAL A 62 0.14 -27.78 18.18
CA VAL A 62 -0.03 -27.60 16.74
C VAL A 62 0.40 -26.20 16.32
N HIS A 63 1.21 -26.09 15.26
CA HIS A 63 1.55 -24.82 14.63
C HIS A 63 0.92 -24.72 13.24
N ILE A 64 0.20 -23.63 12.98
CA ILE A 64 -0.37 -23.30 11.68
C ILE A 64 0.31 -22.02 11.15
N ALA A 65 1.15 -22.18 10.14
CA ALA A 65 1.78 -21.06 9.45
C ALA A 65 0.95 -20.64 8.23
N ILE A 66 0.57 -19.37 8.16
CA ILE A 66 -0.16 -18.80 7.02
C ILE A 66 0.75 -17.81 6.32
N THR A 67 1.02 -18.03 5.03
CA THR A 67 1.89 -17.15 4.26
C THR A 67 1.40 -16.96 2.84
N GLY A 68 1.67 -15.79 2.28
CA GLY A 68 1.40 -15.54 0.88
C GLY A 68 2.41 -16.25 -0.01
N VAL A 69 1.99 -16.68 -1.21
CA VAL A 69 2.86 -17.38 -2.17
C VAL A 69 4.05 -16.55 -2.66
N GLU A 70 4.00 -15.22 -2.49
CA GLU A 70 5.08 -14.27 -2.81
C GLU A 70 6.23 -14.27 -1.80
N LYS A 71 6.05 -14.91 -0.64
CA LYS A 71 7.06 -14.94 0.43
C LYS A 71 8.10 -16.05 0.28
N VAL A 72 7.98 -16.86 -0.78
CA VAL A 72 8.87 -17.98 -1.04
C VAL A 72 10.17 -17.49 -1.68
N VAL A 73 11.31 -17.91 -1.13
CA VAL A 73 12.65 -17.74 -1.70
C VAL A 73 13.19 -19.10 -2.11
N GLU A 74 14.08 -19.13 -3.10
CA GLU A 74 14.60 -20.40 -3.62
C GLU A 74 15.54 -21.06 -2.60
N ARG A 75 16.54 -20.32 -2.12
CA ARG A 75 17.65 -20.86 -1.33
C ARG A 75 17.74 -20.25 0.05
N LEU A 76 18.30 -21.00 1.00
CA LEU A 76 18.53 -20.46 2.34
C LEU A 76 19.51 -19.27 2.31
N SER A 77 20.46 -19.28 1.37
CA SER A 77 21.42 -18.19 1.15
C SER A 77 20.79 -16.86 0.74
N ASP A 78 19.54 -16.86 0.28
CA ASP A 78 18.82 -15.64 -0.10
C ASP A 78 18.24 -14.91 1.12
N VAL A 79 18.16 -15.58 2.27
CA VAL A 79 17.54 -15.04 3.49
C VAL A 79 18.41 -13.99 4.19
N PRO A 80 19.73 -14.18 4.42
CA PRO A 80 20.56 -13.17 5.10
C PRO A 80 20.49 -11.75 4.49
N PRO A 81 20.64 -11.54 3.17
CA PRO A 81 20.53 -10.19 2.62
C PRO A 81 19.13 -9.60 2.77
N LEU A 82 18.08 -10.41 2.67
CA LEU A 82 16.70 -9.96 2.89
C LEU A 82 16.42 -9.61 4.35
N LEU A 83 16.96 -10.39 5.29
CA LEU A 83 16.87 -10.14 6.72
C LEU A 83 17.58 -8.83 7.07
N GLU A 84 18.81 -8.65 6.59
CA GLU A 84 19.62 -7.46 6.85
C GLU A 84 18.92 -6.17 6.39
N ILE A 85 18.38 -6.17 5.16
CA ILE A 85 17.64 -4.99 4.69
C ILE A 85 16.32 -4.82 5.45
N LEU A 86 15.64 -5.91 5.84
CA LEU A 86 14.37 -5.84 6.58
C LEU A 86 14.57 -5.17 7.94
N THR A 87 15.52 -5.64 8.75
CA THR A 87 15.75 -5.16 10.12
C THR A 87 16.14 -3.69 10.15
N LYS A 88 17.12 -3.31 9.31
CA LYS A 88 17.56 -1.91 9.18
C LYS A 88 16.43 -0.99 8.71
N SER A 89 15.60 -1.48 7.80
CA SER A 89 14.49 -0.71 7.21
C SER A 89 13.28 -0.57 8.12
N ALA A 90 13.04 -1.56 9.00
CA ALA A 90 11.88 -1.61 9.88
C ALA A 90 12.12 -0.93 11.22
N THR A 91 13.21 -1.31 11.91
CA THR A 91 13.49 -0.87 13.29
C THR A 91 14.82 -0.12 13.42
N GLY A 92 15.60 -0.01 12.33
CA GLY A 92 16.94 0.59 12.39
C GLY A 92 17.97 -0.29 13.10
N GLN A 93 17.64 -1.55 13.39
CA GLN A 93 18.50 -2.48 14.11
C GLN A 93 19.37 -3.30 13.14
N PRO A 94 20.60 -3.68 13.53
CA PRO A 94 21.41 -4.60 12.73
C PRO A 94 20.75 -5.97 12.56
N ILE A 95 20.12 -6.48 13.61
CA ILE A 95 19.38 -7.74 13.65
C ILE A 95 18.24 -7.64 14.69
N THR A 96 17.19 -8.44 14.54
CA THR A 96 16.13 -8.55 15.54
C THR A 96 16.57 -9.37 16.76
N THR A 97 15.82 -9.26 17.85
CA THR A 97 16.04 -10.06 19.06
C THR A 97 15.87 -11.55 18.80
N TYR A 98 14.90 -11.93 17.96
CA TYR A 98 14.68 -13.31 17.56
C TYR A 98 14.62 -13.45 16.03
N PHE A 99 15.24 -14.54 15.56
CA PHE A 99 15.10 -15.04 14.21
C PHE A 99 14.85 -16.53 14.29
N ASN A 100 13.61 -16.95 14.09
CA ASN A 100 13.21 -18.35 14.25
C ASN A 100 13.18 -19.04 12.88
N MET A 101 13.82 -20.20 12.79
CA MET A 101 13.80 -21.05 11.60
C MET A 101 13.13 -22.38 11.96
N ILE A 102 11.99 -22.65 11.33
CA ILE A 102 11.17 -23.83 11.61
C ILE A 102 11.16 -24.71 10.36
N SER A 103 11.86 -25.83 10.41
CA SER A 103 11.98 -26.75 9.25
C SER A 103 11.14 -28.02 9.39
N ARG A 104 10.71 -28.36 10.62
CA ARG A 104 9.96 -29.58 10.90
C ARG A 104 9.21 -29.50 12.24
N PRO A 105 8.19 -30.35 12.47
CA PRO A 105 7.65 -30.61 13.80
C PRO A 105 8.69 -31.26 14.72
N ARG A 106 8.42 -31.22 16.03
CA ARG A 106 9.23 -31.84 17.08
C ARG A 106 9.44 -33.34 16.82
N GLN A 107 10.67 -33.80 16.97
CA GLN A 107 11.05 -35.20 16.83
C GLN A 107 11.07 -35.94 18.18
N PRO A 108 11.03 -37.29 18.18
CA PRO A 108 11.21 -38.06 19.40
C PRO A 108 12.52 -37.70 20.12
N GLY A 109 12.42 -37.37 21.42
CA GLY A 109 13.55 -36.99 22.25
C GLY A 109 13.86 -35.48 22.28
N GLU A 110 13.25 -34.67 21.42
CA GLU A 110 13.30 -33.20 21.53
C GLU A 110 12.35 -32.73 22.64
N LEU A 111 12.77 -31.75 23.44
CA LEU A 111 12.05 -31.29 24.63
C LEU A 111 10.90 -30.32 24.30
N ASP A 112 11.05 -29.54 23.22
CA ASP A 112 10.15 -28.46 22.85
C ASP A 112 9.77 -28.48 21.36
N GLY A 113 8.71 -27.73 21.02
CA GLY A 113 8.21 -27.62 19.65
C GLY A 113 6.87 -28.32 19.43
N PRO A 114 6.19 -27.96 18.33
CA PRO A 114 4.86 -28.48 18.01
C PRO A 114 4.97 -29.93 17.54
N GLU A 115 3.97 -30.75 17.90
CA GLU A 115 3.81 -32.13 17.41
C GLU A 115 3.43 -32.16 15.93
N ALA A 116 2.75 -31.13 15.42
CA ALA A 116 2.38 -30.98 14.03
C ALA A 116 2.56 -29.54 13.53
N VAL A 117 3.03 -29.42 12.28
CA VAL A 117 3.18 -28.13 11.58
C VAL A 117 2.37 -28.18 10.30
N HIS A 118 1.47 -27.20 10.11
CA HIS A 118 0.66 -27.03 8.92
C HIS A 118 1.03 -25.73 8.22
N LEU A 119 1.31 -25.81 6.91
CA LEU A 119 1.58 -24.64 6.08
C LEU A 119 0.40 -24.34 5.17
N VAL A 120 -0.14 -23.13 5.26
CA VAL A 120 -1.18 -22.61 4.38
C VAL A 120 -0.56 -21.59 3.43
N LEU A 121 -0.40 -21.98 2.16
CA LEU A 121 0.04 -21.10 1.08
C LEU A 121 -1.17 -20.36 0.51
N LEU A 122 -1.21 -19.05 0.75
CA LEU A 122 -2.33 -18.19 0.38
C LEU A 122 -2.02 -17.41 -0.90
N ASP A 123 -2.66 -17.82 -2.00
CA ASP A 123 -2.65 -17.02 -3.22
C ASP A 123 -3.45 -15.72 -2.99
N ASN A 124 -4.77 -15.83 -2.76
CA ASN A 124 -5.66 -14.68 -2.51
C ASN A 124 -5.48 -13.57 -3.57
N GLY A 125 -5.34 -13.95 -4.84
CA GLY A 125 -5.23 -13.03 -5.99
C GLY A 125 -3.80 -12.62 -6.38
N ARG A 126 -2.76 -13.14 -5.73
CA ARG A 126 -1.35 -12.86 -6.05
C ARG A 126 -0.91 -13.47 -7.37
N SER A 127 -1.38 -14.66 -7.73
CA SER A 127 -1.08 -15.27 -9.04
C SER A 127 -1.57 -14.40 -10.19
N ARG A 128 -2.69 -13.69 -10.00
CA ARG A 128 -3.22 -12.72 -10.98
C ARG A 128 -2.38 -11.45 -11.06
N ILE A 129 -1.75 -11.04 -9.97
CA ILE A 129 -0.78 -9.94 -9.96
C ILE A 129 0.51 -10.37 -10.67
N ARG A 130 0.95 -11.61 -10.41
CA ARG A 130 2.21 -12.19 -10.89
C ARG A 130 2.33 -12.26 -12.41
N VAL A 131 1.22 -12.37 -13.13
CA VAL A 131 1.18 -12.45 -14.61
C VAL A 131 1.39 -11.10 -15.28
N ASP A 132 1.32 -9.99 -14.55
CA ASP A 132 1.54 -8.66 -15.10
C ASP A 132 2.97 -8.18 -14.86
N GLU A 133 3.66 -7.82 -15.95
CA GLU A 133 5.09 -7.47 -15.94
C GLU A 133 5.45 -6.29 -15.04
N GLU A 134 4.55 -5.32 -14.83
CA GLU A 134 4.83 -4.21 -13.92
C GLU A 134 4.20 -4.43 -12.53
N LEU A 135 2.97 -4.95 -12.46
CA LEU A 135 2.28 -5.09 -11.17
C LEU A 135 2.91 -6.18 -10.29
N LEU A 136 3.61 -7.16 -10.87
CA LEU A 136 4.36 -8.18 -10.13
C LEU A 136 5.36 -7.57 -9.15
N ASP A 137 5.87 -6.36 -9.40
CA ASP A 137 6.78 -5.67 -8.50
C ASP A 137 6.16 -5.47 -7.10
N THR A 138 4.84 -5.34 -7.01
CA THR A 138 4.10 -5.26 -5.74
C THR A 138 4.39 -6.46 -4.82
N LEU A 139 4.57 -7.64 -5.43
CA LEU A 139 4.78 -8.90 -4.72
C LEU A 139 6.18 -9.05 -4.12
N ARG A 140 7.14 -8.18 -4.47
CA ARG A 140 8.49 -8.18 -3.87
C ARG A 140 8.50 -7.68 -2.42
N CYS A 141 7.36 -7.24 -1.89
CA CYS A 141 7.31 -6.58 -0.59
C CYS A 141 7.70 -7.52 0.57
N ILE A 142 8.82 -7.18 1.23
CA ILE A 142 9.30 -7.88 2.43
C ILE A 142 8.61 -7.44 3.73
N ARG A 143 7.65 -6.50 3.64
CA ARG A 143 6.89 -5.95 4.80
C ARG A 143 7.76 -5.25 5.84
N CYS A 144 8.79 -4.53 5.41
CA CYS A 144 9.64 -3.74 6.30
C CYS A 144 8.99 -2.46 6.86
N GLY A 145 7.88 -1.99 6.31
CA GLY A 145 7.20 -0.78 6.81
C GLY A 145 7.85 0.56 6.44
N THR A 146 9.01 0.61 5.80
CA THR A 146 9.66 1.89 5.44
C THR A 146 8.76 2.79 4.61
N CYS A 147 8.03 2.24 3.64
CA CYS A 147 7.13 3.03 2.81
C CYS A 147 6.01 3.73 3.60
N ILE A 148 5.53 3.15 4.71
CA ILE A 148 4.47 3.75 5.53
C ILE A 148 5.02 4.88 6.40
N ASN A 149 6.26 4.74 6.90
CA ASN A 149 6.92 5.75 7.72
C ASN A 149 7.23 7.04 6.94
N TYR A 150 7.56 6.92 5.64
CA TYR A 150 7.81 8.07 4.76
C TYR A 150 6.55 8.59 4.05
N CYS A 151 5.38 8.01 4.30
CA CYS A 151 4.15 8.45 3.67
C CYS A 151 3.50 9.59 4.48
N PRO A 152 3.41 10.82 3.93
CA PRO A 152 2.83 11.94 4.67
C PRO A 152 1.35 11.72 5.00
N VAL A 153 0.63 10.92 4.20
CA VAL A 153 -0.78 10.63 4.40
C VAL A 153 -0.96 9.64 5.55
N TYR A 154 -0.16 8.56 5.57
CA TYR A 154 -0.22 7.57 6.63
C TYR A 154 0.17 8.16 7.99
N VAL A 155 1.23 8.97 8.05
CA VAL A 155 1.69 9.61 9.30
C VAL A 155 0.63 10.53 9.90
N GLN A 156 -0.21 11.16 9.07
CA GLN A 156 -1.26 12.07 9.54
C GLN A 156 -2.59 11.38 9.87
N LEU A 157 -2.98 10.36 9.09
CA LEU A 157 -4.30 9.72 9.22
C LEU A 157 -4.27 8.38 9.97
N GLY A 158 -3.10 7.76 10.10
CA GLY A 158 -2.94 6.41 10.63
C GLY A 158 -3.45 5.31 9.68
N GLY A 159 -3.32 4.05 10.12
CA GLY A 159 -3.67 2.89 9.30
C GLY A 159 -5.18 2.67 9.11
N HIS A 160 -6.00 2.99 10.11
CA HIS A 160 -7.45 2.73 10.05
C HIS A 160 -8.16 3.51 8.93
N ALA A 161 -7.67 4.70 8.58
CA ALA A 161 -8.24 5.52 7.51
C ALA A 161 -8.19 4.84 6.12
N TYR A 162 -7.34 3.82 5.94
CA TYR A 162 -7.22 3.06 4.68
C TYR A 162 -8.29 1.98 4.52
N GLY A 163 -9.05 1.64 5.57
CA GLY A 163 -10.18 0.70 5.49
C GLY A 163 -9.83 -0.74 5.08
N THR A 164 -8.56 -1.13 5.10
CA THR A 164 -8.06 -2.44 4.69
C THR A 164 -6.94 -2.91 5.62
N VAL A 165 -6.61 -4.20 5.56
CA VAL A 165 -5.58 -4.82 6.41
C VAL A 165 -4.19 -4.29 6.10
N TYR A 166 -3.91 -3.95 4.84
CA TYR A 166 -2.63 -3.38 4.43
C TYR A 166 -2.80 -1.86 4.22
N PRO A 167 -2.23 -1.02 5.10
CA PRO A 167 -2.34 0.42 4.96
C PRO A 167 -1.14 1.03 4.23
N GLY A 168 -1.18 2.35 4.05
CA GLY A 168 -0.09 3.13 3.48
C GLY A 168 0.21 2.81 2.02
N PRO A 169 1.38 3.21 1.48
CA PRO A 169 1.67 3.09 0.06
C PRO A 169 1.62 1.66 -0.49
N ILE A 170 2.12 0.67 0.27
CA ILE A 170 2.02 -0.73 -0.13
C ILE A 170 0.56 -1.20 -0.16
N GLY A 171 -0.26 -0.76 0.78
CA GLY A 171 -1.70 -1.02 0.82
C GLY A 171 -2.44 -0.48 -0.39
N ILE A 172 -2.16 0.80 -0.73
CA ILE A 172 -2.74 1.47 -1.91
C ILE A 172 -2.39 0.71 -3.19
N ALA A 173 -1.19 0.13 -3.29
CA ALA A 173 -0.80 -0.67 -4.43
C ALA A 173 -1.45 -2.07 -4.40
N LEU A 174 -1.30 -2.81 -3.29
CA LEU A 174 -1.66 -4.23 -3.20
C LEU A 174 -3.17 -4.48 -3.17
N GLU A 175 -3.92 -3.72 -2.37
CA GLU A 175 -5.33 -4.04 -2.12
C GLU A 175 -6.21 -3.92 -3.38
N PRO A 176 -6.13 -2.84 -4.20
CA PRO A 176 -6.91 -2.78 -5.45
C PRO A 176 -6.58 -3.92 -6.42
N GLN A 177 -5.32 -4.37 -6.45
CA GLN A 177 -4.91 -5.50 -7.27
C GLN A 177 -5.46 -6.83 -6.74
N ARG A 178 -5.55 -6.97 -5.41
CA ARG A 178 -5.98 -8.19 -4.72
C ARG A 178 -7.49 -8.37 -4.71
N ILE A 179 -8.24 -7.36 -4.25
CA ILE A 179 -9.69 -7.44 -4.03
C ILE A 179 -10.53 -6.73 -5.10
N GLY A 180 -9.91 -5.89 -5.93
CA GLY A 180 -10.55 -5.21 -7.06
C GLY A 180 -10.65 -3.70 -6.90
N ILE A 181 -10.51 -3.01 -8.04
CA ILE A 181 -10.61 -1.55 -8.16
C ILE A 181 -12.04 -1.08 -7.87
N ASP A 182 -13.05 -1.87 -8.23
CA ASP A 182 -14.46 -1.61 -7.95
C ASP A 182 -14.75 -1.49 -6.44
N LYS A 183 -13.96 -2.17 -5.60
CA LYS A 183 -14.14 -2.17 -4.14
C LYS A 183 -13.31 -1.11 -3.44
N VAL A 184 -12.02 -1.00 -3.80
CA VAL A 184 -11.06 -0.15 -3.07
C VAL A 184 -10.18 0.70 -3.99
N GLY A 185 -10.55 0.85 -5.26
CA GLY A 185 -9.79 1.67 -6.21
C GLY A 185 -9.71 3.14 -5.80
N THR A 186 -10.66 3.64 -5.00
CA THR A 186 -10.64 5.00 -4.43
C THR A 186 -9.46 5.21 -3.47
N LEU A 187 -8.89 4.16 -2.88
CA LEU A 187 -7.67 4.26 -2.07
C LEU A 187 -6.49 4.82 -2.87
N THR A 188 -6.47 4.59 -4.19
CA THR A 188 -5.43 5.16 -5.05
C THR A 188 -5.45 6.69 -5.01
N SER A 189 -6.59 7.33 -4.79
CA SER A 189 -6.72 8.79 -4.65
C SER A 189 -6.14 9.35 -3.35
N ALA A 190 -5.90 8.51 -2.33
CA ALA A 190 -5.27 8.96 -1.09
C ALA A 190 -3.78 9.31 -1.27
N CYS A 191 -3.11 8.77 -2.31
CA CYS A 191 -1.71 9.06 -2.58
C CYS A 191 -1.49 10.52 -3.05
N THR A 192 -0.55 11.26 -2.44
CA THR A 192 -0.18 12.61 -2.92
C THR A 192 0.74 12.60 -4.14
N MET A 193 1.20 11.42 -4.56
CA MET A 193 2.19 11.25 -5.64
C MET A 193 3.54 11.93 -5.37
N CYS A 194 3.92 12.09 -4.10
CA CYS A 194 5.19 12.74 -3.70
C CYS A 194 6.46 11.93 -4.03
N GLY A 195 6.37 10.64 -4.37
CA GLY A 195 7.53 9.83 -4.77
C GLY A 195 8.31 9.17 -3.63
N ALA A 196 8.29 9.72 -2.41
CA ALA A 196 9.14 9.29 -1.29
C ALA A 196 9.16 7.77 -1.04
N CYS A 197 8.00 7.11 -1.05
CA CYS A 197 7.90 5.67 -0.83
C CYS A 197 8.67 4.80 -1.86
N GLY A 198 8.85 5.30 -3.09
CA GLY A 198 9.64 4.63 -4.11
C GLY A 198 11.15 4.81 -3.91
N GLU A 199 11.57 5.98 -3.41
CA GLU A 199 12.98 6.29 -3.15
C GLU A 199 13.54 5.48 -1.98
N VAL A 200 12.73 5.28 -0.93
CA VAL A 200 13.17 4.61 0.31
C VAL A 200 12.94 3.09 0.30
N CYS A 201 12.35 2.52 -0.75
CA CYS A 201 12.02 1.09 -0.76
C CYS A 201 13.29 0.24 -0.90
N PRO A 202 13.67 -0.59 0.10
CA PRO A 202 14.93 -1.36 0.05
C PRO A 202 14.91 -2.43 -1.03
N VAL A 203 13.73 -2.90 -1.43
CA VAL A 203 13.51 -3.91 -2.47
C VAL A 203 13.03 -3.28 -3.79
N LYS A 204 13.23 -1.96 -3.96
CA LYS A 204 13.06 -1.21 -5.21
C LYS A 204 11.69 -1.38 -5.88
N ILE A 205 10.62 -1.45 -5.09
CA ILE A 205 9.25 -1.46 -5.62
C ILE A 205 8.91 -0.04 -6.09
N PRO A 206 8.55 0.18 -7.36
CA PRO A 206 8.23 1.51 -7.88
C PRO A 206 6.80 1.92 -7.51
N LEU A 207 6.50 1.98 -6.20
CA LEU A 207 5.16 2.23 -5.66
C LEU A 207 4.44 3.43 -6.31
N PRO A 208 5.07 4.61 -6.52
CA PRO A 208 4.40 5.72 -7.20
C PRO A 208 3.96 5.37 -8.62
N LYS A 209 4.80 4.67 -9.40
CA LYS A 209 4.46 4.23 -10.76
C LYS A 209 3.27 3.26 -10.74
N LEU A 210 3.31 2.26 -9.85
CA LEU A 210 2.25 1.25 -9.71
C LEU A 210 0.92 1.89 -9.31
N ILE A 211 0.93 2.79 -8.33
CA ILE A 211 -0.27 3.51 -7.88
C ILE A 211 -0.83 4.39 -9.00
N ASN A 212 0.03 5.10 -9.74
CA ASN A 212 -0.41 5.91 -10.88
C ASN A 212 -1.02 5.05 -12.00
N ARG A 213 -0.44 3.89 -12.26
CA ARG A 213 -1.03 2.92 -13.20
C ARG A 213 -2.40 2.47 -12.72
N LEU A 214 -2.56 2.11 -11.45
CA LEU A 214 -3.87 1.72 -10.90
C LEU A 214 -4.91 2.84 -11.01
N ARG A 215 -4.52 4.11 -10.81
CA ARG A 215 -5.41 5.26 -11.06
C ARG A 215 -5.87 5.33 -12.52
N ALA A 216 -4.95 5.11 -13.46
CA ALA A 216 -5.28 5.11 -14.87
C ALA A 216 -6.20 3.95 -15.24
N GLU A 217 -5.94 2.76 -14.71
CA GLU A 217 -6.77 1.56 -14.90
C GLU A 217 -8.15 1.72 -14.26
N ALA A 218 -8.27 2.48 -13.17
CA ALA A 218 -9.55 2.70 -12.51
C ALA A 218 -10.58 3.44 -13.36
N VAL A 219 -10.13 4.24 -14.33
CA VAL A 219 -10.99 5.06 -15.21
C VAL A 219 -10.90 4.69 -16.69
N ASN A 220 -9.98 3.81 -17.09
CA ASN A 220 -9.76 3.39 -18.47
C ASN A 220 -9.96 1.89 -18.62
N GLU A 221 -10.98 1.49 -19.38
CA GLU A 221 -11.29 0.08 -19.66
C GLU A 221 -10.36 -0.56 -20.70
N GLN A 222 -9.81 0.24 -21.61
CA GLN A 222 -9.20 -0.23 -22.86
C GLN A 222 -7.66 -0.30 -22.86
N ARG A 223 -6.99 -0.03 -21.72
CA ARG A 223 -5.55 0.29 -21.75
C ARG A 223 -4.59 -0.89 -21.79
N THR A 224 -4.98 -2.08 -21.31
CA THR A 224 -4.07 -3.25 -21.25
C THR A 224 -4.83 -4.57 -21.30
N THR A 225 -4.16 -5.67 -21.61
CA THR A 225 -4.71 -7.05 -21.58
C THR A 225 -4.73 -7.67 -20.18
N THR A 226 -4.32 -6.92 -19.15
CA THR A 226 -4.18 -7.43 -17.78
C THR A 226 -5.51 -7.78 -17.11
N PRO A 227 -5.61 -8.90 -16.37
CA PRO A 227 -6.78 -9.26 -15.57
C PRO A 227 -6.83 -8.44 -14.26
N LEU A 228 -7.10 -7.14 -14.32
CA LEU A 228 -7.42 -6.33 -13.14
C LEU A 228 -8.93 -6.34 -12.87
N LEU A 229 -9.33 -6.77 -11.68
CA LEU A 229 -10.73 -6.78 -11.26
C LEU A 229 -11.26 -5.35 -11.12
N GLY A 230 -12.44 -5.08 -11.68
CA GLY A 230 -13.11 -3.78 -11.55
C GLY A 230 -12.44 -2.64 -12.33
N ARG A 231 -11.66 -2.95 -13.38
CA ARG A 231 -11.10 -1.91 -14.27
C ARG A 231 -12.19 -0.99 -14.81
N GLY A 232 -11.88 0.29 -14.93
CA GLY A 232 -12.81 1.29 -15.47
C GLY A 232 -14.02 1.58 -14.59
N SER A 233 -14.20 0.86 -13.47
CA SER A 233 -15.37 1.00 -12.58
C SER A 233 -15.52 2.39 -11.97
N LEU A 234 -14.43 3.15 -11.85
CA LEU A 234 -14.46 4.51 -11.33
C LEU A 234 -14.69 5.56 -12.43
N ARG A 235 -14.86 5.15 -13.70
CA ARG A 235 -15.12 6.06 -14.81
C ARG A 235 -16.55 6.61 -14.72
N LYS A 236 -16.67 7.92 -14.54
CA LYS A 236 -17.95 8.63 -14.63
C LYS A 236 -18.17 9.18 -16.04
N PRO A 237 -19.25 8.83 -16.75
CA PRO A 237 -19.49 9.33 -18.11
C PRO A 237 -19.56 10.85 -18.22
N SER A 238 -20.13 11.52 -17.21
CA SER A 238 -20.20 12.98 -17.12
C SER A 238 -18.81 13.60 -17.04
N GLU A 239 -17.97 13.12 -16.14
CA GLU A 239 -16.58 13.56 -15.98
C GLU A 239 -15.76 13.31 -17.26
N ALA A 240 -15.89 12.12 -17.85
CA ALA A 240 -15.23 11.79 -19.12
C ALA A 240 -15.63 12.74 -20.26
N THR A 241 -16.92 13.14 -20.31
CA THR A 241 -17.43 14.07 -21.31
C THR A 241 -16.88 15.48 -21.07
N ILE A 242 -16.83 15.95 -19.81
CA ILE A 242 -16.23 17.24 -19.45
C ILE A 242 -14.76 17.29 -19.88
N TRP A 243 -13.96 16.27 -19.55
CA TRP A 243 -12.55 16.21 -19.96
C TRP A 243 -12.37 16.15 -21.47
N LYS A 244 -13.24 15.41 -22.19
CA LYS A 244 -13.21 15.36 -23.65
C LYS A 244 -13.53 16.73 -24.27
N LEU A 245 -14.53 17.44 -23.75
CA LEU A 245 -14.87 18.80 -24.19
C LEU A 245 -13.72 19.78 -23.90
N TRP A 246 -13.14 19.71 -22.70
CA TRP A 246 -11.97 20.49 -22.32
C TRP A 246 -10.79 20.23 -23.28
N GLN A 247 -10.47 18.98 -23.56
CA GLN A 247 -9.41 18.61 -24.50
C GLN A 247 -9.68 19.19 -25.89
N GLN A 248 -10.89 19.03 -26.43
CA GLN A 248 -11.25 19.52 -27.77
C GLN A 248 -11.17 21.06 -27.84
N MET A 249 -11.52 21.75 -26.76
CA MET A 249 -11.45 23.21 -26.65
C MET A 249 -10.00 23.72 -26.58
N TYR A 250 -9.16 23.11 -25.74
CA TYR A 250 -7.79 23.54 -25.49
C TYR A 250 -6.78 23.06 -26.54
N SER A 251 -7.05 21.95 -27.25
CA SER A 251 -6.18 21.46 -28.32
C SER A 251 -6.38 22.17 -29.67
N ARG A 252 -7.48 22.93 -29.84
CA ARG A 252 -7.77 23.66 -31.08
C ARG A 252 -7.61 25.17 -30.86
N PRO A 253 -6.54 25.81 -31.40
CA PRO A 253 -6.27 27.22 -31.16
C PRO A 253 -7.44 28.16 -31.49
N ARG A 254 -8.19 27.89 -32.56
CA ARG A 254 -9.37 28.70 -32.95
C ARG A 254 -10.51 28.62 -31.93
N LEU A 255 -10.80 27.42 -31.42
CA LEU A 255 -11.84 27.22 -30.41
C LEU A 255 -11.43 27.84 -29.07
N TYR A 256 -10.18 27.65 -28.66
CA TYR A 256 -9.65 28.28 -27.45
C TYR A 256 -9.71 29.81 -27.51
N ARG A 257 -9.38 30.42 -28.66
CA ARG A 257 -9.49 31.87 -28.89
C ARG A 257 -10.93 32.36 -28.77
N LEU A 258 -11.88 31.67 -29.41
CA LEU A 258 -13.29 32.02 -29.31
C LEU A 258 -13.78 31.88 -27.86
N PHE A 259 -13.47 30.77 -27.21
CA PHE A 259 -13.85 30.51 -25.82
C PHE A 259 -13.31 31.59 -24.88
N THR A 260 -12.02 31.91 -24.95
CA THR A 260 -11.42 32.94 -24.10
C THR A 260 -12.03 34.31 -24.35
N LEU A 261 -12.28 34.71 -25.60
CA LEU A 261 -12.96 35.97 -25.92
C LEU A 261 -14.37 36.01 -25.34
N VAL A 262 -15.15 34.94 -25.50
CA VAL A 262 -16.51 34.86 -24.93
C VAL A 262 -16.45 34.90 -23.41
N ALA A 263 -15.53 34.15 -22.79
CA ALA A 263 -15.39 34.07 -21.34
C ALA A 263 -14.97 35.41 -20.70
N THR A 264 -14.11 36.20 -21.35
CA THR A 264 -13.73 37.54 -20.85
C THR A 264 -14.86 38.55 -21.01
N ARG A 265 -15.59 38.53 -22.15
CA ARG A 265 -16.69 39.48 -22.43
C ARG A 265 -17.96 39.17 -21.64
N LEU A 266 -18.26 37.89 -21.43
CA LEU A 266 -19.43 37.42 -20.67
C LEU A 266 -19.07 37.01 -19.23
N ARG A 267 -17.96 37.53 -18.68
CA ARG A 267 -17.49 37.21 -17.32
C ARG A 267 -18.54 37.43 -16.22
N TRP A 268 -19.52 38.30 -16.45
CA TRP A 268 -20.61 38.57 -15.52
C TRP A 268 -21.60 37.40 -15.38
N LEU A 269 -21.65 36.50 -16.37
CA LEU A 269 -22.43 35.25 -16.33
C LEU A 269 -21.73 34.12 -15.55
N THR A 270 -20.54 34.35 -15.00
CA THR A 270 -19.80 33.32 -14.26
C THR A 270 -20.56 32.95 -12.99
N PRO A 271 -20.89 31.66 -12.78
CA PRO A 271 -21.62 31.23 -11.59
C PRO A 271 -20.91 31.63 -10.30
N GLY A 272 -21.66 32.18 -9.34
CA GLY A 272 -21.13 32.52 -8.01
C GLY A 272 -20.83 31.30 -7.12
N SER A 273 -21.41 30.14 -7.45
CA SER A 273 -21.21 28.88 -6.73
C SER A 273 -20.76 27.78 -7.70
N LEU A 274 -19.60 27.18 -7.43
CA LEU A 274 -19.00 26.07 -8.18
C LEU A 274 -18.89 24.82 -7.29
N GLY A 275 -19.98 24.51 -6.58
CA GLY A 275 -20.08 23.31 -5.75
C GLY A 275 -19.00 23.25 -4.67
N GLY A 276 -18.17 22.20 -4.70
CA GLY A 276 -17.13 21.95 -3.70
C GLY A 276 -16.04 23.03 -3.65
N TRP A 277 -15.72 23.67 -4.77
CA TRP A 277 -14.69 24.71 -4.83
C TRP A 277 -15.08 25.93 -3.98
N THR A 278 -16.32 26.39 -4.13
CA THR A 278 -16.83 27.59 -3.45
C THR A 278 -17.13 27.40 -1.97
N ARG A 279 -16.89 26.21 -1.41
CA ARG A 279 -16.96 25.97 0.04
C ARG A 279 -15.77 26.59 0.79
N TYR A 280 -14.61 26.64 0.14
CA TYR A 280 -13.36 27.10 0.78
C TYR A 280 -12.61 28.16 -0.04
N ARG A 281 -13.02 28.40 -1.29
CA ARG A 281 -12.36 29.32 -2.22
C ARG A 281 -13.36 30.25 -2.89
N SER A 282 -12.91 31.41 -3.34
CA SER A 282 -13.74 32.30 -4.16
C SER A 282 -14.00 31.69 -5.54
N ALA A 283 -15.18 31.96 -6.11
CA ALA A 283 -15.49 31.57 -7.48
C ALA A 283 -14.52 32.27 -8.45
N PRO A 284 -13.78 31.53 -9.30
CA PRO A 284 -12.88 32.11 -10.26
C PRO A 284 -13.70 32.93 -11.26
N ARG A 285 -13.42 34.23 -11.35
CA ARG A 285 -14.00 35.12 -12.37
C ARG A 285 -12.97 35.37 -13.46
N PRO A 286 -13.28 35.07 -14.74
CA PRO A 286 -12.39 35.41 -15.85
C PRO A 286 -11.95 36.88 -15.79
N ALA A 287 -10.70 37.15 -16.14
CA ALA A 287 -10.17 38.51 -16.24
C ALA A 287 -10.85 39.27 -17.41
N PRO A 288 -10.90 40.62 -17.38
CA PRO A 288 -11.44 41.40 -18.51
C PRO A 288 -10.66 41.24 -19.82
N ARG A 289 -9.37 40.90 -19.72
CA ARG A 289 -8.48 40.67 -20.86
C ARG A 289 -7.77 39.35 -20.68
N SER A 290 -7.64 38.59 -21.76
CA SER A 290 -6.87 37.34 -21.75
C SER A 290 -5.37 37.64 -21.70
N LEU A 291 -4.56 36.68 -21.23
CA LEU A 291 -3.10 36.80 -21.24
C LEU A 291 -2.55 37.13 -22.63
N ARG A 292 -3.18 36.59 -23.69
CA ARG A 292 -2.79 36.85 -25.08
C ARG A 292 -3.09 38.28 -25.52
N GLU A 293 -4.25 38.83 -25.17
CA GLU A 293 -4.57 40.24 -25.47
C GLU A 293 -3.60 41.19 -24.75
N LEU A 294 -3.21 40.85 -23.52
CA LEU A 294 -2.17 41.59 -22.80
C LEU A 294 -0.82 41.46 -23.50
N ALA A 295 -0.41 40.25 -23.88
CA ALA A 295 0.84 40.02 -24.61
C ALA A 295 0.89 40.78 -25.95
N MET A 296 -0.20 40.76 -26.74
CA MET A 296 -0.31 41.52 -27.99
C MET A 296 -0.19 43.02 -27.76
N LYS A 297 -0.76 43.54 -26.67
CA LYS A 297 -0.65 44.96 -26.31
C LYS A 297 0.80 45.35 -25.97
N GLU A 298 1.53 44.45 -25.32
CA GLU A 298 2.95 44.63 -24.97
C GLU A 298 3.89 44.34 -26.15
N GLY A 299 3.37 44.12 -27.36
CA GLY A 299 4.17 43.91 -28.58
C GLY A 299 4.63 42.48 -28.83
N PHE A 300 4.19 41.50 -28.02
CA PHE A 300 4.40 40.08 -28.30
C PHE A 300 3.40 39.64 -29.40
N GLY A 301 3.77 39.90 -30.65
CA GLY A 301 3.04 39.46 -31.84
C GLY A 301 3.15 37.96 -32.09
N SER A 302 2.20 37.40 -32.85
CA SER A 302 2.22 36.00 -33.28
C SER A 302 3.06 35.83 -34.53
N GLU A 303 4.25 35.26 -34.40
CA GLU A 303 4.68 34.23 -35.36
C GLU A 303 3.82 32.96 -35.15
#